data_AF-A0A2W6ZNJ2-F1
#
_entry.id   AF-A0A2W6ZNJ2-F1
#
_cell.length_a   1.000
_cell.length_b   1.000
_cell.length_c   1.000
_cell.angle_alpha   90.00
_cell.angle_beta   90.00
_cell.angle_gamma   90.00
#
_symmetry.space_group_name_H-M   'P 1'
#
loop_
_entity.id
_entity.type
_entity.pdbx_description
1 polymer ?
#
loop_
_entity_poly.entity_id
_entity_poly.type
_entity_poly.pdbx_seq_one_letter_code
_entity_poly.pdbx_strand_id
1 'polypeptide(L)'
;METLNSASDYNDRGMQRAEKGDYQGAIADYTAAIALDPDYAEAYYNRAYDLSEIEDYAGAVADYDKVIELAPDAAPAYFNRGMAKAKLGDSEGANADCEYARSLGL
;
A
#
# COMPACT_ATOMS: atom_id res chain seq x y z
N MET A 1 26.71 -7.22 -7.17
CA MET A 1 25.47 -6.51 -7.54
C MET A 1 24.36 -7.52 -7.40
N GLU A 2 23.48 -7.32 -6.43
CA GLU A 2 22.25 -8.12 -6.34
C GLU A 2 21.46 -7.86 -7.62
N THR A 3 21.24 -8.91 -8.41
CA THR A 3 20.39 -8.82 -9.61
C THR A 3 18.98 -9.09 -9.14
N LEU A 4 18.16 -8.03 -9.07
CA LEU A 4 16.73 -8.20 -8.81
C LEU A 4 16.11 -8.88 -10.02
N ASN A 5 15.56 -10.07 -9.84
CA ASN A 5 15.00 -10.86 -10.94
C ASN A 5 13.55 -11.31 -10.66
N SER A 6 13.03 -11.04 -9.47
CA SER A 6 11.67 -11.39 -9.07
C SER A 6 10.93 -10.21 -8.46
N ALA A 7 9.61 -10.28 -8.45
CA ALA A 7 8.77 -9.27 -7.81
C ALA A 7 9.11 -9.12 -6.31
N SER A 8 9.39 -10.21 -5.60
CA SER A 8 9.83 -10.19 -4.20
C SER A 8 11.16 -9.46 -4.01
N ASP A 9 12.16 -9.64 -4.89
CA ASP A 9 13.44 -8.93 -4.74
C ASP A 9 13.24 -7.40 -4.83
N TYR A 10 12.40 -6.95 -5.77
CA TYR A 10 12.04 -5.55 -5.88
C TYR A 10 11.26 -5.06 -4.66
N ASN A 11 10.28 -5.83 -4.16
CA ASN A 11 9.54 -5.47 -2.95
C ASN A 11 10.49 -5.34 -1.74
N ASP A 12 11.37 -6.30 -1.51
CA ASP A 12 12.29 -6.31 -0.37
C ASP A 12 13.28 -5.14 -0.44
N ARG A 13 13.76 -4.78 -1.64
CA ARG A 13 14.60 -3.59 -1.80
C ARG A 13 13.81 -2.31 -1.55
N GLY A 14 12.55 -2.26 -1.99
CA GLY A 14 11.64 -1.16 -1.72
C GLY A 14 11.48 -0.93 -0.22
N MET A 15 11.22 -2.00 0.54
CA MET A 15 11.11 -1.95 2.00
C MET A 15 12.39 -1.41 2.65
N GLN A 16 13.56 -1.90 2.23
CA GLN A 16 14.85 -1.41 2.75
C GLN A 16 15.13 0.07 2.42
N ARG A 17 14.56 0.60 1.33
CA ARG A 17 14.63 2.03 1.01
C ARG A 17 13.67 2.83 1.87
N ALA A 18 12.44 2.35 2.06
CA ALA A 18 11.43 2.96 2.93
C ALA A 18 11.95 3.09 4.37
N GLU A 19 12.59 2.04 4.91
CA GLU A 19 13.23 2.06 6.24
C GLU A 19 14.30 3.15 6.40
N LYS A 20 14.90 3.58 5.28
CA LYS A 20 15.91 4.65 5.25
C LYS A 20 15.31 6.03 4.93
N GLY A 21 13.98 6.11 4.80
CA GLY A 21 13.24 7.32 4.42
C GLY A 21 13.29 7.67 2.92
N ASP A 22 13.81 6.77 2.08
CA ASP A 22 13.79 6.94 0.62
C ASP A 22 12.48 6.41 0.04
N TYR A 23 11.38 7.09 0.36
CA TYR A 23 10.03 6.68 -0.06
C TYR A 23 9.86 6.70 -1.59
N GLN A 24 10.47 7.67 -2.28
CA GLN A 24 10.38 7.74 -3.75
C GLN A 24 11.12 6.58 -4.42
N GLY A 25 12.30 6.22 -3.90
CA GLY A 25 13.03 5.04 -4.36
C GLY A 25 12.30 3.74 -4.03
N ALA A 26 11.61 3.67 -2.89
CA ALA A 26 10.79 2.52 -2.52
C ALA A 26 9.58 2.35 -3.44
N ILE A 27 8.83 3.42 -3.70
CA ILE A 27 7.69 3.45 -4.64
C ILE A 27 8.10 2.97 -6.03
N ALA A 28 9.27 3.38 -6.53
CA ALA A 28 9.79 2.92 -7.81
C ALA A 28 10.05 1.40 -7.84
N ASP A 29 10.56 0.85 -6.73
CA ASP A 29 10.82 -0.58 -6.61
C ASP A 29 9.52 -1.38 -6.49
N TYR A 30 8.56 -0.95 -5.67
CA TYR A 30 7.25 -1.61 -5.61
C TYR A 30 6.53 -1.56 -6.95
N THR A 31 6.65 -0.46 -7.70
CA THR A 31 6.09 -0.37 -9.06
C THR A 31 6.72 -1.39 -10.01
N ALA A 32 8.04 -1.63 -9.90
CA ALA A 32 8.69 -2.69 -10.66
C ALA A 32 8.22 -4.09 -10.21
N ALA A 33 8.03 -4.31 -8.91
CA ALA A 33 7.47 -5.57 -8.39
C ALA A 33 6.08 -5.85 -8.96
N ILE A 34 5.19 -4.85 -8.91
CA ILE A 34 3.82 -4.91 -9.45
C ILE A 34 3.82 -5.13 -10.97
N ALA A 35 4.76 -4.55 -11.70
CA ALA A 35 4.87 -4.77 -13.15
C ALA A 35 5.28 -6.21 -13.50
N LEU A 36 6.02 -6.88 -12.61
CA LEU A 36 6.40 -8.29 -12.77
C LEU A 36 5.30 -9.24 -12.31
N ASP A 37 4.61 -8.90 -11.23
CA ASP A 37 3.49 -9.65 -10.66
C ASP A 37 2.33 -8.72 -10.27
N PRO A 38 1.33 -8.54 -11.15
CA PRO A 38 0.17 -7.68 -10.90
C PRO A 38 -0.76 -8.14 -9.78
N ASP A 39 -0.60 -9.37 -9.28
CA ASP A 39 -1.40 -9.92 -8.17
C ASP A 39 -0.63 -9.89 -6.84
N TYR A 40 0.55 -9.25 -6.80
CA TYR A 40 1.38 -9.18 -5.60
C TYR A 40 0.87 -8.12 -4.61
N ALA A 41 -0.16 -8.50 -3.84
CA ALA A 41 -0.86 -7.62 -2.90
C ALA A 41 0.06 -6.89 -1.91
N GLU A 42 1.13 -7.54 -1.44
CA GLU A 42 2.09 -6.94 -0.50
C GLU A 42 2.81 -5.72 -1.10
N ALA A 43 3.19 -5.79 -2.39
CA ALA A 43 3.84 -4.67 -3.07
C ALA A 43 2.89 -3.47 -3.23
N TYR A 44 1.59 -3.72 -3.49
CA TYR A 44 0.58 -2.66 -3.48
C TYR A 44 0.41 -2.05 -2.08
N TYR A 45 0.32 -2.87 -1.03
CA TYR A 45 0.18 -2.39 0.33
C TYR A 45 1.36 -1.51 0.76
N ASN A 46 2.59 -1.96 0.51
CA ASN A 46 3.80 -1.22 0.84
C ASN A 46 3.89 0.09 0.04
N ARG A 47 3.54 0.07 -1.25
CA ARG A 47 3.50 1.28 -2.07
C ARG A 47 2.43 2.25 -1.58
N ALA A 48 1.25 1.78 -1.20
CA ALA A 48 0.19 2.61 -0.64
C ALA A 48 0.61 3.30 0.65
N TYR A 49 1.34 2.59 1.51
CA TYR A 49 1.89 3.14 2.74
C TYR A 49 2.86 4.28 2.44
N ASP A 50 3.85 4.06 1.57
CA ASP A 50 4.85 5.08 1.22
C ASP A 50 4.25 6.25 0.42
N LEU A 51 3.23 6.00 -0.40
CA LEU A 51 2.45 7.05 -1.05
C LEU A 51 1.75 7.96 -0.01
N SER A 52 1.24 7.37 1.08
CA SER A 52 0.65 8.14 2.19
C SER A 52 1.70 9.00 2.92
N GLU A 53 2.93 8.49 3.09
CA GLU A 53 4.04 9.22 3.72
C GLU A 53 4.46 10.45 2.91
N ILE A 54 4.33 10.40 1.58
CA ILE A 54 4.59 11.56 0.69
C ILE A 54 3.31 12.37 0.36
N GLU A 55 2.23 12.14 1.11
CA GLU A 55 0.94 12.81 0.98
C GLU A 55 0.20 12.59 -0.36
N ASP A 56 0.59 11.58 -1.15
CA ASP A 56 -0.19 11.10 -2.30
C ASP A 56 -1.29 10.14 -1.82
N TYR A 57 -2.27 10.70 -1.12
CA TYR A 57 -3.39 9.94 -0.56
C TYR A 57 -4.29 9.35 -1.63
N ALA A 58 -4.39 9.97 -2.81
CA ALA A 58 -5.19 9.45 -3.92
C ALA A 58 -4.56 8.18 -4.49
N GLY A 59 -3.23 8.18 -4.71
CA GLY A 59 -2.48 6.99 -5.09
C GLY A 59 -2.56 5.90 -4.03
N ALA A 60 -2.43 6.27 -2.75
CA ALA A 60 -2.55 5.32 -1.65
C ALA A 60 -3.92 4.63 -1.60
N VAL A 61 -5.02 5.38 -1.77
CA VAL A 61 -6.37 4.80 -1.83
C VAL A 61 -6.50 3.79 -2.98
N ALA A 62 -6.00 4.14 -4.17
CA ALA A 62 -6.06 3.25 -5.33
C ALA A 62 -5.28 1.94 -5.12
N ASP A 63 -4.11 2.01 -4.47
CA ASP A 63 -3.34 0.81 -4.17
C ASP A 63 -3.99 -0.02 -3.05
N TYR A 64 -4.51 0.60 -1.98
CA TYR A 64 -5.26 -0.15 -0.96
C TYR A 64 -6.54 -0.78 -1.51
N ASP A 65 -7.22 -0.14 -2.47
CA ASP A 65 -8.34 -0.76 -3.20
C ASP A 65 -7.90 -2.05 -3.88
N LYS A 66 -6.71 -2.04 -4.51
CA LYS A 66 -6.17 -3.25 -5.16
C LYS A 66 -5.79 -4.33 -4.15
N VAL A 67 -5.22 -3.96 -3.00
CA VAL A 67 -4.97 -4.90 -1.89
C VAL A 67 -6.27 -5.57 -1.45
N ILE A 68 -7.35 -4.80 -1.30
CA ILE A 68 -8.66 -5.30 -0.88
C ILE A 68 -9.30 -6.20 -1.94
N GLU A 69 -9.10 -5.91 -3.22
CA GLU A 69 -9.54 -6.79 -4.32
C GLU A 69 -8.84 -8.16 -4.25
N LEU A 70 -7.54 -8.18 -3.96
CA LEU A 70 -6.71 -9.39 -3.91
C LEU A 70 -6.84 -10.15 -2.57
N ALA A 71 -7.00 -9.43 -1.47
CA ALA A 71 -7.09 -9.93 -0.10
C ALA A 71 -8.24 -9.22 0.67
N PRO A 72 -9.50 -9.65 0.48
CA PRO A 72 -10.67 -8.95 1.03
C PRO A 72 -10.76 -8.90 2.56
N ASP A 73 -9.97 -9.73 3.26
CA ASP A 73 -9.88 -9.82 4.72
C ASP A 73 -8.66 -9.08 5.30
N ALA A 74 -7.91 -8.34 4.48
CA ALA A 74 -6.76 -7.53 4.91
C ALA A 74 -7.20 -6.32 5.75
N ALA A 75 -7.50 -6.54 7.03
CA ALA A 75 -7.94 -5.49 7.97
C ALA A 75 -7.04 -4.23 7.97
N PRO A 76 -5.69 -4.35 7.94
CA PRO A 76 -4.82 -3.17 7.87
C PRO A 76 -5.02 -2.33 6.61
N ALA A 77 -5.36 -2.95 5.47
CA ALA A 77 -5.58 -2.23 4.21
C ALA A 77 -6.82 -1.33 4.28
N TYR A 78 -7.92 -1.82 4.89
CA TYR A 78 -9.10 -0.99 5.14
C TYR A 78 -8.76 0.17 6.07
N PHE A 79 -8.10 -0.08 7.19
CA PHE A 79 -7.76 0.97 8.15
C PHE A 79 -6.90 2.08 7.52
N ASN A 80 -5.84 1.71 6.80
CA ASN A 80 -4.97 2.70 6.17
C ASN A 80 -5.64 3.40 4.98
N ARG A 81 -6.49 2.71 4.20
CA ARG A 81 -7.33 3.36 3.18
C ARG A 81 -8.27 4.37 3.80
N GLY A 82 -8.86 4.05 4.95
CA GLY A 82 -9.72 4.97 5.71
C GLY A 82 -8.95 6.21 6.17
N MET A 83 -7.71 6.05 6.65
CA MET A 83 -6.84 7.18 6.99
C MET A 83 -6.55 8.07 5.77
N ALA A 84 -6.23 7.47 4.62
CA ALA A 84 -5.97 8.20 3.38
C ALA A 84 -7.24 8.94 2.88
N LYS A 85 -8.42 8.30 2.93
CA LYS A 85 -9.71 8.93 2.62
C LYS A 85 -10.02 10.12 3.52
N ALA A 86 -9.75 10.01 4.83
CA ALA A 86 -9.93 11.12 5.76
C ALA A 86 -9.04 12.33 5.39
N LYS A 87 -7.81 12.09 4.93
CA LYS A 87 -6.91 13.14 4.45
C LYS A 87 -7.40 13.80 3.15
N LEU A 88 -8.14 13.07 2.33
CA LEU A 88 -8.84 13.60 1.15
C LEU A 88 -10.18 14.27 1.48
N GLY A 89 -10.61 14.27 2.74
CA GLY A 89 -11.88 14.84 3.18
C GLY A 89 -13.09 13.89 3.06
N ASP A 90 -12.89 12.65 2.59
CA ASP A 90 -13.92 11.61 2.56
C ASP A 90 -14.10 10.99 3.95
N SER A 91 -14.80 11.71 4.82
CA SER A 91 -15.03 11.31 6.21
C SER A 91 -16.01 10.13 6.32
N GLU A 92 -16.96 10.02 5.40
CA GLU A 92 -17.93 8.91 5.39
C GLU A 92 -17.25 7.60 4.98
N GLY A 93 -16.46 7.62 3.90
CA GLY A 93 -15.68 6.47 3.46
C GLY A 93 -14.62 6.07 4.48
N ALA A 94 -13.99 7.02 5.16
CA ALA A 94 -13.05 6.74 6.25
C ALA A 94 -13.71 6.02 7.42
N ASN A 95 -14.89 6.46 7.86
CA ASN A 95 -15.60 5.80 8.96
C ASN A 95 -16.02 4.37 8.59
N ALA A 96 -16.55 4.18 7.38
CA ALA A 96 -16.93 2.87 6.88
C ALA A 96 -15.74 1.88 6.85
N ASP A 97 -14.58 2.35 6.38
CA ASP A 97 -13.36 1.54 6.35
C ASP A 97 -12.85 1.17 7.75
N CYS A 98 -12.88 2.11 8.70
CA CYS A 98 -12.50 1.86 10.09
C CYS A 98 -13.44 0.86 10.79
N GLU A 99 -14.76 0.98 10.58
CA GLU A 99 -15.75 0.05 11.12
C GLU A 99 -15.54 -1.36 10.56
N TYR A 100 -15.26 -1.46 9.25
CA TYR A 100 -15.01 -2.75 8.61
C TYR A 100 -13.69 -3.37 9.09
N ALA A 101 -12.60 -2.60 9.17
CA ALA A 101 -11.33 -3.07 9.72
C ALA A 101 -11.48 -3.64 11.14
N ARG A 102 -12.27 -2.97 12.00
CA ARG A 102 -12.60 -3.44 13.35
C ARG A 102 -13.41 -4.74 13.33
N SER A 103 -14.34 -4.88 12.38
CA SER A 103 -15.11 -6.12 12.23
C SER A 103 -14.24 -7.32 11.83
N LEU A 104 -13.10 -7.07 11.17
CA LEU A 104 -12.08 -8.06 10.82
C LEU A 104 -11.05 -8.31 11.95
N GLY A 105 -11.15 -7.61 13.07
CA GLY A 105 -10.34 -7.86 14.27
C GLY A 105 -9.15 -6.93 14.49
N LEU A 106 -9.11 -5.76 13.82
CA LEU A 106 -8.21 -4.65 14.17
C LEU A 106 -8.69 -3.92 15.43
#